data_AF-A0A857GKI7-F1
#
_entry.id   AF-A0A857GKI7-F1
#
_cell.length_a   1.000
_cell.length_b   1.000
_cell.length_c   1.000
_cell.angle_alpha   90.00
_cell.angle_beta   90.00
_cell.angle_gamma   90.00
#
_symmetry.space_group_name_H-M   'P 1'
#
loop_
_entity.id
_entity.type
_entity.pdbx_description
1 polymer ?
#
loop_
_entity_poly.entity_id
_entity_poly.type
_entity_poly.pdbx_seq_one_letter_code
_entity_poly.pdbx_strand_id
1 'polypeptide(L)'
;MPAIDYLKQHELNAELKEDNRLRVWPKENITPSVRDWIKQHKEQLLTELNVVNVQPMMPKGIRLAWTIRVGDKRMTMAGIPYTRDQALRAAQARWPKHDVEIIESTNA
;
A
#
# COMPACT_ATOMS: atom_id res chain seq x y z
N MET A 1 -22.65 7.78 11.20
CA MET A 1 -21.85 6.59 10.84
C MET A 1 -20.98 6.97 9.66
N PRO A 2 -19.65 6.73 9.70
CA PRO A 2 -18.79 6.96 8.54
C PRO A 2 -19.30 6.20 7.31
N ALA A 3 -19.24 6.83 6.14
CA ALA A 3 -19.64 6.21 4.89
C ALA A 3 -18.81 4.95 4.57
N ILE A 4 -17.54 4.93 4.99
CA ILE A 4 -16.68 3.74 4.89
C ILE A 4 -17.21 2.57 5.74
N ASP A 5 -17.77 2.84 6.93
CA ASP A 5 -18.27 1.79 7.81
C ASP A 5 -19.56 1.15 7.25
N TYR A 6 -20.36 1.93 6.53
CA TYR A 6 -21.50 1.39 5.76
C TYR A 6 -21.02 0.38 4.72
N LEU A 7 -19.96 0.69 3.97
CA LEU A 7 -19.39 -0.27 3.00
C LEU A 7 -18.91 -1.55 3.69
N LYS A 8 -18.20 -1.43 4.81
CA LYS A 8 -17.73 -2.60 5.58
C LYS A 8 -18.88 -3.47 6.08
N GLN A 9 -19.98 -2.87 6.54
CA GLN A 9 -21.18 -3.61 6.97
C GLN A 9 -21.84 -4.39 5.83
N HIS A 10 -21.70 -3.89 4.60
CA HIS A 10 -22.13 -4.57 3.37
C HIS A 10 -21.05 -5.46 2.76
N GLU A 11 -19.99 -5.78 3.52
CA GLU A 11 -18.85 -6.60 3.07
C GLU A 11 -18.18 -6.05 1.79
N LEU A 12 -18.15 -4.72 1.67
CA LEU A 12 -17.54 -3.99 0.56
C LEU A 12 -16.29 -3.25 1.04
N ASN A 13 -15.27 -3.34 0.21
CA ASN A 13 -14.05 -2.56 0.29
C ASN A 13 -14.09 -1.41 -0.71
N ALA A 14 -13.49 -0.29 -0.36
CA ALA A 14 -13.33 0.83 -1.26
C ALA A 14 -11.94 1.45 -1.17
N GLU A 15 -11.48 1.98 -2.29
CA GLU A 15 -10.17 2.62 -2.45
C GLU A 15 -10.30 3.86 -3.34
N LEU A 16 -9.49 4.86 -3.03
CA LEU A 16 -9.28 6.02 -3.88
C LEU A 16 -8.13 5.75 -4.84
N LYS A 17 -8.39 5.81 -6.15
CA LYS A 17 -7.35 5.78 -7.17
C LYS A 17 -6.65 7.14 -7.30
N GLU A 18 -5.44 7.13 -7.86
CA GLU A 18 -4.63 8.34 -8.13
C GLU A 18 -5.37 9.39 -8.98
N ASP A 19 -6.33 8.96 -9.82
CA ASP A 19 -7.19 9.81 -10.64
C ASP A 19 -8.45 10.30 -9.92
N ASN A 20 -8.46 10.23 -8.58
CA ASN A 20 -9.59 10.61 -7.72
C ASN A 20 -10.87 9.80 -7.99
N ARG A 21 -10.74 8.58 -8.55
CA ARG A 21 -11.87 7.67 -8.77
C ARG A 21 -12.03 6.71 -7.61
N LEU A 22 -13.28 6.55 -7.20
CA LEU A 22 -13.70 5.57 -6.21
C LEU A 22 -13.77 4.18 -6.86
N ARG A 23 -12.98 3.23 -6.36
CA ARG A 23 -13.09 1.81 -6.71
C ARG A 23 -13.75 1.08 -5.54
N VAL A 24 -14.77 0.27 -5.81
CA VAL A 24 -15.48 -0.53 -4.80
C VAL A 24 -15.53 -2.00 -5.25
N TRP A 25 -15.27 -2.94 -4.34
CA TRP A 25 -15.28 -4.39 -4.58
C TRP A 25 -15.58 -5.16 -3.29
N PRO A 26 -15.96 -6.45 -3.32
CA PRO A 26 -16.26 -7.32 -4.47
C PRO A 26 -17.52 -6.88 -5.25
N LYS A 27 -17.57 -7.13 -6.57
CA LYS A 27 -18.68 -6.68 -7.43
C LYS A 27 -19.98 -7.43 -7.12
N GLU A 28 -19.84 -8.66 -6.65
CA GLU A 28 -20.87 -9.60 -6.28
C GLU A 28 -21.77 -9.04 -5.17
N ASN A 29 -21.19 -8.23 -4.27
CA ASN A 29 -21.90 -7.63 -3.14
C ASN A 29 -22.47 -6.23 -3.46
N ILE A 30 -22.23 -5.70 -4.67
CA ILE A 30 -22.76 -4.39 -5.11
C ILE A 30 -24.17 -4.60 -5.66
N THR A 31 -25.14 -4.64 -4.77
CA THR A 31 -26.57 -4.64 -5.14
C THR A 31 -26.96 -3.29 -5.77
N PRO A 32 -28.07 -3.23 -6.53
CA PRO A 32 -28.57 -1.97 -7.10
C PRO A 32 -28.79 -0.88 -6.03
N SER A 33 -29.36 -1.25 -4.88
CA SER A 33 -29.60 -0.34 -3.76
C SER A 33 -28.29 0.23 -3.19
N VAL A 34 -27.26 -0.61 -3.03
CA VAL A 34 -25.94 -0.16 -2.57
C VAL A 34 -25.26 0.72 -3.62
N ARG A 35 -25.41 0.40 -4.91
CA ARG A 35 -24.88 1.23 -6.00
C ARG A 35 -25.46 2.64 -5.98
N ASP A 36 -26.77 2.78 -5.77
CA ASP A 36 -27.40 4.09 -5.74
C ASP A 36 -27.04 4.85 -4.46
N TRP A 37 -26.89 4.15 -3.33
CA TRP A 37 -26.35 4.73 -2.10
C TRP A 37 -24.92 5.26 -2.29
N ILE A 38 -24.03 4.49 -2.92
CA ILE A 38 -22.63 4.90 -3.21
C ILE A 38 -22.60 6.16 -4.06
N LYS A 39 -23.49 6.28 -5.06
CA LYS A 39 -23.57 7.47 -5.91
C LYS A 39 -23.99 8.70 -5.11
N GLN A 40 -24.96 8.56 -4.22
CA GLN A 40 -25.45 9.65 -3.37
C GLN A 40 -24.41 10.10 -2.34
N HIS A 41 -23.61 9.19 -1.82
CA HIS A 41 -22.60 9.45 -0.77
C HIS A 41 -21.17 9.52 -1.31
N LYS A 42 -21.01 9.71 -2.63
CA LYS A 42 -19.71 9.64 -3.30
C LYS A 42 -18.72 10.67 -2.74
N GLU A 43 -19.12 11.92 -2.57
CA GLU A 43 -18.22 12.99 -2.07
C GLU A 43 -17.75 12.73 -0.64
N GLN A 44 -18.64 12.22 0.21
CA GLN A 44 -18.32 11.81 1.56
C GLN A 44 -17.34 10.62 1.55
N LEU A 45 -17.59 9.60 0.72
CA LEU A 45 -16.69 8.46 0.55
C LEU A 45 -15.29 8.90 0.07
N LEU A 46 -15.21 9.83 -0.89
CA LEU A 46 -13.93 10.36 -1.36
C LEU A 46 -13.19 11.10 -0.25
N THR A 47 -13.90 11.92 0.54
CA THR A 47 -13.30 12.68 1.66
C THR A 47 -12.80 11.73 2.75
N GLU A 48 -13.65 10.81 3.20
CA GLU A 48 -13.28 9.85 4.24
C GLU A 48 -12.15 8.92 3.76
N LEU A 49 -12.19 8.46 2.50
CA LEU A 49 -11.11 7.66 1.94
C LEU A 49 -9.86 8.50 1.74
N ASN A 50 -9.92 9.79 1.46
CA ASN A 50 -8.71 10.61 1.40
C ASN A 50 -8.05 10.76 2.78
N VAL A 51 -8.84 10.75 3.86
CA VAL A 51 -8.34 10.79 5.25
C VAL A 51 -7.85 9.42 5.73
N VAL A 52 -8.49 8.33 5.31
CA VAL A 52 -8.14 6.94 5.70
C VAL A 52 -7.06 6.34 4.81
N ASN A 53 -7.04 6.68 3.52
CA ASN A 53 -6.03 6.29 2.55
C ASN A 53 -4.77 7.16 2.64
N VAL A 54 -4.73 8.06 3.63
CA VAL A 54 -3.50 8.27 4.40
C VAL A 54 -3.18 6.94 5.12
N GLN A 55 -2.83 5.89 4.35
CA GLN A 55 -1.74 5.01 4.78
C GLN A 55 -0.71 5.95 5.39
N PRO A 56 -0.11 5.65 6.56
CA PRO A 56 0.99 6.47 7.05
C PRO A 56 1.93 6.61 5.86
N MET A 57 1.96 7.81 5.26
CA MET A 57 2.60 8.02 3.96
C MET A 57 4.03 7.71 4.25
N MET A 58 4.46 6.49 3.95
CA MET A 58 5.83 6.09 4.07
C MET A 58 6.53 7.09 3.16
N PRO A 59 7.40 7.95 3.72
CA PRO A 59 8.07 8.98 2.94
C PRO A 59 8.57 8.37 1.64
N LYS A 60 8.36 9.06 0.51
CA LYS A 60 8.71 8.56 -0.82
C LYS A 60 10.10 7.92 -0.79
N GLY A 61 10.19 6.63 -1.11
CA GLY A 61 11.44 5.87 -1.06
C GLY A 61 11.65 5.04 0.22
N ILE A 62 10.72 5.04 1.18
CA ILE A 62 10.71 4.11 2.32
C ILE A 62 9.87 2.88 1.97
N ARG A 63 10.45 1.69 2.15
CA ARG A 63 9.79 0.40 1.91
C ARG A 63 9.88 -0.49 3.15
N LEU A 64 8.83 -1.27 3.41
CA LEU A 64 8.81 -2.31 4.46
C LEU A 64 9.64 -3.53 4.09
N ALA A 65 9.94 -3.70 2.80
CA ALA A 65 10.74 -4.78 2.28
C ALA A 65 11.70 -4.28 1.19
N TRP A 66 12.94 -4.76 1.26
CA TRP A 66 14.00 -4.52 0.28
C TRP A 66 14.56 -5.86 -0.19
N THR A 67 14.73 -6.01 -1.49
CA THR A 67 15.46 -7.15 -2.03
C THR A 67 16.93 -6.77 -2.14
N ILE A 68 17.81 -7.62 -1.64
CA ILE A 68 19.26 -7.42 -1.64
C ILE A 68 19.97 -8.61 -2.27
N ARG A 69 21.16 -8.35 -2.81
CA ARG A 69 22.16 -9.33 -3.19
C ARG A 69 23.24 -9.33 -2.11
N VAL A 70 23.61 -10.50 -1.60
CA VAL A 70 24.73 -10.70 -0.67
C VAL A 70 25.63 -11.74 -1.30
N GLY A 71 26.74 -11.31 -1.90
CA GLY A 71 27.56 -12.14 -2.79
C GLY A 71 26.74 -12.65 -3.98
N ASP A 72 26.58 -13.97 -4.08
CA ASP A 72 25.80 -14.61 -5.16
C ASP A 72 24.35 -14.93 -4.76
N LYS A 73 23.94 -14.59 -3.53
CA LYS A 73 22.59 -14.92 -3.02
C LYS A 73 21.66 -13.72 -3.04
N ARG A 74 20.44 -13.93 -3.55
CA ARG A 74 19.33 -12.98 -3.48
C ARG A 74 18.52 -13.22 -2.21
N MET A 75 18.29 -12.17 -1.43
CA MET A 75 17.55 -12.23 -0.16
C MET A 75 16.58 -11.06 -0.05
N THR A 76 15.54 -11.22 0.77
CA THR A 76 14.58 -10.15 1.08
C THR A 76 14.72 -9.74 2.54
N MET A 77 15.03 -8.48 2.78
CA MET A 77 14.97 -7.85 4.10
C MET A 77 13.59 -7.24 4.31
N ALA A 78 12.78 -7.80 5.21
CA ALA A 78 11.47 -7.28 5.57
C ALA A 78 11.42 -6.85 7.06
N GLY A 79 10.52 -5.92 7.39
CA GLY A 79 10.20 -5.52 8.76
C GLY A 79 10.28 -4.02 8.96
N ILE A 80 11.48 -3.51 9.28
CA ILE A 80 11.68 -2.08 9.59
C ILE A 80 11.53 -1.26 8.29
N PRO A 81 10.71 -0.20 8.29
CA PRO A 81 10.68 0.77 7.21
C PRO A 81 12.07 1.37 6.97
N TYR A 82 12.65 1.14 5.80
CA TYR A 82 13.94 1.73 5.44
C TYR A 82 13.84 2.51 4.14
N THR A 83 14.59 3.63 4.07
CA THR A 83 15.01 4.19 2.78
C THR A 83 16.01 3.25 2.10
N ARG A 84 16.26 3.44 0.80
CA ARG A 84 17.28 2.67 0.06
C ARG A 84 18.63 2.66 0.77
N ASP A 85 19.11 3.83 1.18
CA ASP A 85 20.41 3.98 1.83
C ASP A 85 20.44 3.36 3.23
N GLN A 86 19.33 3.47 3.98
CA GLN A 86 19.21 2.82 5.28
C GLN A 86 19.19 1.29 5.14
N ALA A 87 18.50 0.76 4.13
CA ALA A 87 18.47 -0.66 3.84
C ALA A 87 19.85 -1.18 3.45
N LEU A 88 20.58 -0.44 2.61
CA LEU A 88 21.95 -0.78 2.22
C LEU A 88 22.90 -0.79 3.43
N ARG A 89 22.88 0.25 4.27
CA ARG A 89 23.70 0.30 5.49
C ARG A 89 23.36 -0.82 6.46
N ALA A 90 22.08 -1.10 6.67
CA ALA A 90 21.63 -2.18 7.53
C ALA A 90 22.07 -3.55 6.98
N ALA A 91 22.02 -3.74 5.67
CA ALA A 91 22.50 -4.95 5.02
C ALA A 91 24.03 -5.09 5.13
N GLN A 92 24.79 -4.04 4.85
CA GLN A 92 26.26 -4.02 5.03
C GLN A 92 26.67 -4.30 6.48
N ALA A 93 25.94 -3.76 7.47
CA ALA A 93 26.19 -4.04 8.88
C ALA A 93 25.90 -5.51 9.25
N ARG A 94 24.92 -6.14 8.62
CA ARG A 94 24.58 -7.57 8.83
C ARG A 94 25.55 -8.52 8.12
N TRP A 95 26.10 -8.12 6.97
CA TRP A 95 27.02 -8.93 6.17
C TRP A 95 28.31 -8.16 5.81
N PRO A 96 29.14 -7.78 6.79
CA PRO A 96 30.31 -6.91 6.56
C PRO A 96 31.43 -7.56 5.73
N LYS A 97 31.38 -8.89 5.56
CA LYS A 97 32.37 -9.66 4.79
C LYS A 97 31.94 -9.98 3.35
N HIS A 98 30.74 -9.53 2.95
CA HIS A 98 30.19 -9.82 1.63
C HIS A 98 29.91 -8.52 0.90
N ASP A 99 29.99 -8.57 -0.42
CA ASP A 99 29.49 -7.48 -1.25
C ASP A 99 27.96 -7.48 -1.21
N VAL A 100 27.39 -6.30 -0.94
CA VAL A 100 25.95 -6.13 -0.67
C VAL A 100 25.38 -5.05 -1.55
N GLU A 101 24.33 -5.39 -2.31
CA GLU A 101 23.65 -4.48 -3.22
C GLU A 101 22.14 -4.57 -3.07
N ILE A 102 21.43 -3.46 -3.30
CA ILE A 102 19.96 -3.43 -3.36
C ILE A 102 19.53 -3.78 -4.78
N ILE A 103 18.71 -4.83 -4.92
CA ILE A 103 18.05 -5.19 -6.19
C ILE A 103 16.66 -4.58 -6.16
N GLU A 104 16.41 -3.57 -7.00
CA GLU A 104 15.05 -3.13 -7.22
C GLU A 104 14.39 -4.08 -8.22
N SER A 105 13.29 -4.73 -7.83
CA SER A 105 12.42 -5.38 -8.79
C SER A 105 11.78 -4.28 -9.63
N THR A 106 12.44 -3.90 -10.72
CA THR A 106 11.84 -3.11 -11.78
C THR A 106 10.74 -3.99 -12.39
N ASN A 107 9.52 -3.87 -11.87
CA ASN A 107 8.36 -4.34 -12.61
C ASN A 107 8.27 -3.47 -13.86
N ALA A 108 8.49 -4.10 -15.01
CA ALA A 108 8.13 -3.58 -16.32
C ALA A 108 6.61 -3.37 -16.42
#